data_AF-W6QA55-F1
#
_entry.id   AF-W6QA55-F1
#
_cell.length_a   1.000
_cell.length_b   1.000
_cell.length_c   1.000
_cell.angle_alpha   90.00
_cell.angle_beta   90.00
_cell.angle_gamma   90.00
#
_symmetry.space_group_name_H-M   'P 1'
#
loop_
_entity.id
_entity.type
_entity.pdbx_description
1 polymer ?
#
loop_
_entity_poly.entity_id
_entity_poly.type
_entity_poly.pdbx_seq_one_letter_code
_entity_poly.pdbx_strand_id
1 'polypeptide(L)'
;MAWWNSSTPGWVENLVPTYTQEIYKFRLELEGEIQILVRHPGHQHIVSQRLTMTARSLRKIKTLASDISVYFPDHPFVTRKRLGFFQTTFPRLCDFIERTLIELSRTLIHDPKSEISIAWQLQDILDSV
;
A
#
# COMPACT_ATOMS: atom_id res chain seq x y z
N MET A 1 -11.05 -2.74 14.33
CA MET A 1 -11.45 -1.32 14.28
C MET A 1 -11.66 -0.96 12.83
N ALA A 2 -12.89 -0.54 12.47
CA ALA A 2 -13.14 0.13 11.20
C ALA A 2 -12.23 1.36 11.13
N TRP A 3 -11.63 1.65 9.97
CA TRP A 3 -10.78 2.83 9.80
C TRP A 3 -11.59 4.15 9.81
N TRP A 4 -12.93 4.05 9.84
CA TRP A 4 -13.89 5.14 9.85
C TRP A 4 -14.89 5.00 11.01
N ASN A 5 -15.43 6.13 11.45
CA ASN A 5 -16.57 6.19 12.35
C ASN A 5 -17.83 6.36 11.49
N SER A 6 -18.64 5.31 11.36
CA SER A 6 -19.91 5.35 10.61
C SER A 6 -20.93 6.34 11.19
N SER A 7 -20.65 6.90 12.37
CA SER A 7 -21.44 7.96 13.02
C SER A 7 -21.07 9.37 12.55
N THR A 8 -19.99 9.54 11.77
CA THR A 8 -19.58 10.85 11.25
C THR A 8 -20.39 11.18 9.99
N PRO A 9 -21.11 12.31 9.94
CA PRO A 9 -21.84 12.72 8.74
C PRO A 9 -20.91 12.81 7.52
N GLY A 10 -21.36 12.36 6.35
CA GLY A 10 -20.56 12.47 5.12
C GLY A 10 -19.46 11.41 4.95
N TRP A 11 -19.41 10.37 5.79
CA TRP A 11 -18.30 9.41 5.77
C TRP A 11 -18.25 8.58 4.48
N VAL A 12 -19.41 8.29 3.87
CA VAL A 12 -19.53 7.52 2.64
C VAL A 12 -18.96 8.30 1.47
N GLU A 13 -19.30 9.59 1.38
CA GLU A 13 -18.84 10.54 0.37
C GLU A 13 -17.31 10.72 0.40
N ASN A 14 -16.70 10.51 1.57
CA ASN A 14 -15.26 10.60 1.77
C ASN A 14 -14.50 9.30 1.46
N LEU A 15 -15.15 8.18 1.15
CA LEU A 15 -14.47 6.91 0.87
C LEU A 15 -13.49 7.03 -0.31
N VAL A 16 -13.97 7.54 -1.46
CA VAL A 16 -13.15 7.65 -2.69
C VAL A 16 -12.00 8.66 -2.53
N PRO A 17 -12.22 9.89 -2.01
CA PRO A 17 -11.13 10.81 -1.70
C PRO A 17 -10.09 10.22 -0.74
N THR A 18 -10.54 9.57 0.34
CA THR A 18 -9.65 8.96 1.33
C THR A 18 -8.84 7.83 0.72
N TYR A 19 -9.46 6.95 -0.07
CA TYR A 19 -8.76 5.90 -0.80
C TYR A 19 -7.67 6.46 -1.72
N THR A 20 -8.01 7.49 -2.49
CA THR A 20 -7.08 8.15 -3.41
C THR A 20 -5.88 8.73 -2.66
N GLN A 21 -6.14 9.39 -1.52
CA GLN A 21 -5.09 9.94 -0.67
C GLN A 21 -4.18 8.86 -0.08
N GLU A 22 -4.75 7.75 0.42
CA GLU A 22 -3.97 6.66 1.01
C GLU A 22 -3.12 5.94 -0.04
N ILE A 23 -3.64 5.69 -1.24
CA ILE A 23 -2.86 5.14 -2.36
C ILE A 23 -1.73 6.09 -2.75
N TYR A 24 -2.02 7.38 -2.90
CA TYR A 24 -1.00 8.37 -3.25
C TYR A 24 0.11 8.44 -2.20
N LYS A 25 -0.26 8.46 -0.92
CA LYS A 25 0.69 8.44 0.19
C LYS A 25 1.55 7.18 0.20
N PHE A 26 0.93 6.01 0.01
CA PHE A 26 1.65 4.73 -0.08
C PHE A 26 2.70 4.75 -1.20
N ARG A 27 2.33 5.24 -2.38
CA ARG A 27 3.24 5.37 -3.54
C ARG A 27 4.40 6.31 -3.23
N LEU A 28 4.13 7.50 -2.70
CA LEU A 28 5.17 8.46 -2.32
C LEU A 28 6.13 7.92 -1.26
N GLU A 29 5.63 7.17 -0.27
CA GLU A 29 6.48 6.54 0.75
C GLU A 29 7.43 5.53 0.10
N LEU A 30 6.92 4.65 -0.78
CA LEU A 30 7.77 3.69 -1.50
C LEU A 30 8.81 4.37 -2.40
N GLU A 31 8.43 5.40 -3.14
CA GLU A 31 9.35 6.21 -3.96
C GLU A 31 10.47 6.82 -3.11
N GLY A 32 10.13 7.35 -1.93
CA GLY A 32 11.09 7.88 -0.98
C GLY A 32 12.08 6.82 -0.49
N GLU A 33 11.60 5.64 -0.14
CA GLU A 33 12.45 4.53 0.31
C GLU A 33 13.39 4.04 -0.79
N ILE A 34 12.90 3.93 -2.04
CA ILE A 34 13.73 3.60 -3.21
C ILE A 34 14.85 4.63 -3.38
N GLN A 35 14.54 5.92 -3.30
CA GLN A 35 15.55 6.98 -3.43
C GLN A 35 16.61 6.90 -2.34
N ILE A 36 16.22 6.58 -1.09
CA ILE A 36 17.16 6.42 0.01
C ILE A 36 18.10 5.24 -0.26
N LEU A 37 17.56 4.07 -0.61
CA LEU A 37 18.38 2.88 -0.90
C LEU A 37 19.35 3.11 -2.06
N VAL A 38 18.96 3.86 -3.09
CA VAL A 38 19.81 4.10 -4.27
C VAL A 38 20.86 5.18 -4.02
N ARG A 39 20.51 6.25 -3.30
CA ARG A 39 21.36 7.47 -3.21
C ARG A 39 22.10 7.62 -1.88
N HIS A 40 21.67 6.92 -0.84
CA HIS A 40 22.15 7.12 0.53
C HIS A 40 22.54 5.76 1.17
N PRO A 41 23.63 5.12 0.70
CA PRO A 41 24.06 3.83 1.23
C PRO A 41 24.30 3.91 2.76
N GLY A 42 23.96 2.83 3.48
CA GLY A 42 24.11 2.78 4.94
C GLY A 42 22.88 3.22 5.72
N HIS A 43 21.82 3.67 5.05
CA HIS A 43 20.55 4.07 5.68
C HIS A 43 19.52 2.94 5.74
N GLN A 44 19.91 1.68 5.47
CA GLN A 44 19.00 0.54 5.40
C GLN A 44 18.12 0.33 6.65
N HIS A 45 18.60 0.71 7.84
CA HIS A 45 17.83 0.59 9.08
C HIS A 45 16.60 1.51 9.12
N ILE A 46 16.75 2.75 8.63
CA ILE A 46 15.64 3.70 8.56
C ILE A 46 14.62 3.21 7.55
N VAL A 47 15.11 2.76 6.38
CA VAL A 47 14.25 2.23 5.32
C VAL A 47 13.47 1.00 5.79
N SER A 48 14.14 0.06 6.46
CA SER A 48 13.48 -1.12 7.02
C SER A 48 12.33 -0.77 7.98
N GLN A 49 12.55 0.17 8.89
CA GLN A 49 11.50 0.62 9.81
C GLN A 49 10.33 1.23 9.05
N ARG A 50 10.60 2.08 8.05
CA ARG A 50 9.58 2.76 7.26
C ARG A 50 8.80 1.80 6.38
N LEU A 51 9.44 0.85 5.70
CA LEU A 51 8.76 -0.21 4.95
C LEU A 51 7.77 -0.99 5.82
N THR A 52 8.15 -1.29 7.07
CA THR A 52 7.26 -1.97 8.02
C THR A 52 6.04 -1.10 8.40
N MET A 53 6.19 0.22 8.45
CA MET A 53 5.08 1.15 8.67
C MET A 53 4.19 1.28 7.43
N THR A 54 4.80 1.47 6.26
CA THR A 54 4.10 1.55 4.97
C THR A 54 3.30 0.29 4.68
N ALA A 55 3.83 -0.89 5.01
CA ALA A 55 3.12 -2.17 4.90
C ALA A 55 1.76 -2.16 5.64
N ARG A 56 1.69 -1.52 6.82
CA ARG A 56 0.45 -1.45 7.62
C ARG A 56 -0.65 -0.61 6.96
N SER A 57 -0.29 0.32 6.07
CA SER A 57 -1.27 1.14 5.35
C SER A 57 -2.12 0.32 4.37
N LEU A 58 -1.61 -0.82 3.87
CA LEU A 58 -2.33 -1.69 2.95
C LEU A 58 -3.60 -2.26 3.55
N ARG A 59 -3.65 -2.47 4.86
CA ARG A 59 -4.89 -2.86 5.55
C ARG A 59 -5.98 -1.81 5.37
N LYS A 60 -5.64 -0.52 5.51
CA LYS A 60 -6.59 0.59 5.36
C LYS A 60 -7.03 0.72 3.90
N ILE A 61 -6.08 0.69 2.97
CA ILE A 61 -6.34 0.71 1.51
C ILE A 61 -7.26 -0.43 1.08
N LYS A 62 -6.99 -1.65 1.55
CA LYS A 62 -7.81 -2.85 1.31
C LYS A 62 -9.25 -2.64 1.75
N THR A 63 -9.45 -2.16 2.99
CA THR A 63 -10.79 -1.95 3.52
C THR A 63 -11.52 -0.84 2.77
N LEU A 64 -10.87 0.31 2.53
CA LEU A 64 -11.41 1.40 1.72
C LEU A 64 -11.91 0.93 0.34
N ALA A 65 -11.11 0.16 -0.39
CA ALA A 65 -11.49 -0.34 -1.70
C ALA A 65 -12.70 -1.29 -1.64
N SER A 66 -12.74 -2.15 -0.61
CA SER A 66 -13.91 -3.01 -0.35
C SER A 66 -15.15 -2.17 -0.07
N ASP A 67 -15.06 -1.16 0.80
CA ASP A 67 -16.19 -0.29 1.15
C ASP A 67 -16.70 0.48 -0.07
N ILE A 68 -15.80 1.04 -0.89
CA ILE A 68 -16.18 1.71 -2.15
C ILE A 68 -16.95 0.74 -3.05
N SER A 69 -16.53 -0.51 -3.16
CA SER A 69 -17.22 -1.50 -3.99
C SER A 69 -18.62 -1.88 -3.49
N VAL A 70 -18.89 -1.69 -2.19
CA VAL A 70 -20.20 -1.96 -1.58
C VAL A 70 -21.11 -0.74 -1.67
N TYR A 71 -20.61 0.44 -1.32
CA TYR A 71 -21.41 1.67 -1.25
C TYR A 71 -21.54 2.40 -2.60
N PHE A 72 -20.61 2.18 -3.53
CA PHE A 72 -20.61 2.81 -4.85
C PHE A 72 -20.39 1.78 -5.98
N PRO A 73 -21.29 0.80 -6.14
CA PRO A 73 -21.12 -0.28 -7.13
C PRO A 73 -20.99 0.23 -8.58
N ASP A 74 -21.61 1.36 -8.90
CA ASP A 74 -21.62 1.96 -10.24
C ASP A 74 -20.45 2.92 -10.50
N HIS A 75 -19.60 3.19 -9.50
CA HIS A 75 -18.48 4.11 -9.65
C HIS A 75 -17.43 3.58 -10.64
N PRO A 76 -16.79 4.42 -11.49
CA PRO A 76 -15.78 3.98 -12.47
C PRO A 76 -14.62 3.17 -11.89
N PHE A 77 -14.25 3.40 -10.64
CA PHE A 77 -13.27 2.59 -9.90
C PHE A 77 -13.67 1.11 -9.81
N VAL A 78 -14.98 0.86 -9.63
CA VAL A 78 -15.56 -0.47 -9.44
C VAL A 78 -15.90 -1.11 -10.79
N THR A 79 -16.63 -0.38 -11.64
CA THR A 79 -17.20 -0.91 -12.90
C THR A 79 -16.14 -1.26 -13.95
N ARG A 80 -14.94 -0.71 -13.87
CA ARG A 80 -13.79 -1.09 -14.73
C ARG A 80 -13.13 -2.40 -14.35
N LYS A 81 -13.50 -3.01 -13.21
CA LYS A 81 -12.93 -4.27 -12.73
C LYS A 81 -13.94 -5.41 -12.88
N ARG A 82 -13.43 -6.65 -12.87
CA ARG A 82 -14.29 -7.83 -12.89
C ARG A 82 -15.13 -7.90 -11.61
N LEU A 83 -16.32 -8.47 -11.71
CA LEU A 83 -17.19 -8.69 -10.56
C LEU A 83 -16.46 -9.50 -9.47
N GLY A 84 -16.59 -9.07 -8.21
CA GLY A 84 -15.92 -9.71 -7.08
C GLY A 84 -14.43 -9.37 -6.91
N PHE A 85 -13.85 -8.54 -7.79
CA PHE A 85 -12.42 -8.17 -7.74
C PHE A 85 -12.01 -7.58 -6.39
N PHE A 86 -12.80 -6.65 -5.85
CA PHE A 86 -12.51 -5.96 -4.58
C PHE A 86 -12.78 -6.82 -3.34
N GLN A 87 -13.53 -7.91 -3.48
CA GLN A 87 -13.81 -8.88 -2.42
C GLN A 87 -12.80 -10.03 -2.38
N THR A 88 -12.12 -10.32 -3.50
CA THR A 88 -11.29 -11.52 -3.64
C THR A 88 -9.86 -11.21 -4.08
N THR A 89 -9.67 -10.62 -5.26
CA THR A 89 -8.35 -10.40 -5.87
C THR A 89 -7.59 -9.25 -5.19
N PHE A 90 -8.21 -8.08 -5.06
CA PHE A 90 -7.55 -6.91 -4.49
C PHE A 90 -7.10 -7.13 -3.03
N PRO A 91 -7.91 -7.73 -2.14
CA PRO A 91 -7.47 -8.12 -0.80
C PRO A 91 -6.21 -8.98 -0.79
N ARG A 92 -6.14 -10.00 -1.67
CA ARG A 92 -4.99 -10.90 -1.78
C ARG A 92 -3.74 -10.17 -2.29
N LEU A 93 -3.91 -9.23 -3.22
CA LEU A 93 -2.82 -8.38 -3.70
C LEU A 93 -2.26 -7.52 -2.56
N CYS A 94 -3.13 -6.86 -1.79
CA CYS A 94 -2.70 -6.10 -0.62
C CYS A 94 -1.97 -6.99 0.41
N ASP A 95 -2.48 -8.18 0.70
CA ASP A 95 -1.84 -9.11 1.65
C ASP A 95 -0.47 -9.60 1.14
N PHE A 96 -0.34 -9.81 -0.18
CA PHE A 96 0.92 -10.17 -0.81
C PHE A 96 1.94 -9.03 -0.66
N ILE A 97 1.58 -7.81 -1.08
CA ILE A 97 2.48 -6.64 -0.99
C ILE A 97 2.86 -6.37 0.47
N GLU A 98 1.91 -6.46 1.41
CA GLU A 98 2.19 -6.26 2.85
C GLU A 98 3.26 -7.24 3.34
N ARG A 99 3.14 -8.52 3.00
CA ARG A 99 4.13 -9.55 3.37
C ARG A 99 5.47 -9.29 2.71
N THR A 100 5.48 -8.97 1.41
CA THR A 100 6.71 -8.68 0.68
C THR A 100 7.44 -7.48 1.31
N LEU A 101 6.75 -6.39 1.65
CA LEU A 101 7.39 -5.24 2.29
C LEU A 101 7.99 -5.58 3.67
N ILE A 102 7.33 -6.44 4.45
CA ILE A 102 7.84 -6.93 5.74
C ILE A 102 9.06 -7.86 5.56
N GLU A 103 9.07 -8.68 4.52
CA GLU A 103 10.20 -9.55 4.21
C GLU A 103 11.41 -8.72 3.73
N LEU A 104 11.19 -7.78 2.80
CA LEU A 104 12.23 -6.86 2.33
C LEU A 104 12.81 -6.02 3.47
N SER A 105 11.96 -5.56 4.41
CA SER A 105 12.45 -4.81 5.57
C SER A 105 13.39 -5.65 6.44
N ARG A 106 13.10 -6.94 6.64
CA ARG A 106 13.99 -7.85 7.39
C ARG A 106 15.28 -8.12 6.63
N THR A 107 15.20 -8.34 5.32
CA THR A 107 16.37 -8.57 4.47
C THR A 107 17.32 -7.38 4.51
N LEU A 108 16.82 -6.14 4.45
CA LEU A 108 17.64 -4.93 4.59
C LEU A 108 18.47 -4.90 5.88
N ILE A 109 17.94 -5.41 6.99
CA ILE A 109 18.67 -5.45 8.27
C ILE A 109 19.77 -6.52 8.24
N HIS A 110 19.49 -7.68 7.66
CA HIS A 110 20.40 -8.84 7.71
C HIS A 110 21.43 -8.85 6.59
N ASP A 111 21.12 -8.24 5.44
CA ASP A 111 22.00 -8.15 4.28
C ASP A 111 22.01 -6.72 3.72
N PRO A 112 22.86 -5.83 4.25
CA PRO A 112 23.00 -4.47 3.74
C PRO A 112 23.50 -4.39 2.29
N LYS A 113 24.08 -5.46 1.72
CA LYS A 113 24.50 -5.46 0.31
C LYS A 113 23.30 -5.58 -0.65
N SER A 114 22.13 -5.92 -0.13
CA SER A 114 20.90 -6.08 -0.90
C SER A 114 20.17 -4.77 -1.22
N GLU A 115 20.62 -3.61 -0.72
CA GLU A 115 19.95 -2.30 -0.88
C GLU A 115 19.47 -2.02 -2.31
N ILE A 116 20.35 -2.19 -3.30
CA ILE A 116 20.03 -1.94 -4.72
C ILE A 116 19.00 -2.95 -5.23
N SER A 117 19.17 -4.24 -4.91
CA SER A 117 18.23 -5.30 -5.31
C SER A 117 16.84 -5.08 -4.72
N ILE A 118 16.78 -4.64 -3.46
CA ILE A 118 15.52 -4.33 -2.78
C ILE A 118 14.88 -3.08 -3.39
N ALA A 119 15.66 -2.06 -3.74
CA ALA A 119 15.14 -0.89 -4.45
C ALA A 119 14.45 -1.26 -5.77
N TRP A 120 15.01 -2.20 -6.56
CA TRP A 120 14.36 -2.70 -7.77
C TRP A 120 13.05 -3.44 -7.48
N GLN A 121 13.02 -4.29 -6.46
CA GLN A 121 11.79 -5.00 -6.07
C GLN A 121 10.70 -4.03 -5.57
N LEU A 122 11.08 -2.96 -4.87
CA LEU A 122 10.14 -1.91 -4.48
C LEU A 122 9.61 -1.13 -5.69
N GLN A 123 10.45 -0.91 -6.71
CA GLN A 123 10.02 -0.30 -7.97
C GLN A 123 9.02 -1.20 -8.71
N ASP A 124 9.25 -2.51 -8.77
CA ASP A 124 8.32 -3.46 -9.38
C ASP A 124 6.96 -3.45 -8.67
N ILE A 125 6.95 -3.34 -7.33
CA ILE A 125 5.71 -3.16 -6.55
C ILE A 125 5.02 -1.85 -6.95
N LEU A 126 5.75 -0.74 -7.01
CA LEU A 126 5.20 0.57 -7.34
C LEU A 126 4.56 0.62 -8.75
N ASP A 127 5.17 -0.07 -9.71
CA ASP A 127 4.67 -0.16 -11.09
C ASP A 127 3.43 -1.06 -11.21
N SER A 128 3.19 -1.92 -10.21
CA SER A 128 2.05 -2.84 -10.15
C SER A 128 0.79 -2.27 -9.45
N VAL A 129 0.92 -1.13 -8.77
CA VAL A 129 -0.13 -0.50 -7.92
C VAL A 129 -0.81 0.66 -8.64
#